data_AF-A0A0Q7UVT3-F1
#
_entry.id   AF-A0A0Q7UVT3-F1
#
_cell.length_a   1.000
_cell.length_b   1.000
_cell.length_c   1.000
_cell.angle_alpha   90.00
_cell.angle_beta   90.00
_cell.angle_gamma   90.00
#
_symmetry.space_group_name_H-M   'P 1'
#
loop_
_entity.id
_entity.type
_entity.pdbx_description
1 polymer ?
#
loop_
_entity_poly.entity_id
_entity_poly.type
_entity_poly.pdbx_seq_one_letter_code
_entity_poly.pdbx_strand_id
1 'polypeptide(L)'
;MTISNRITKIAALREHHYGLDKLPAVVRVPALAGRDETLKPIETSTVDDLAFALLGLIERSSALYREIEAVRIIHDEARKAGALGTDIAIDVVIATKEGK
;
A
#
# COMPACT_ATOMS: atom_id res chain seq x y z
N MET A 1 21.04 26.83 -13.09
CA MET A 1 20.36 27.58 -12.01
C MET A 1 18.89 27.17 -11.96
N THR A 2 18.52 26.01 -11.39
CA THR A 2 17.09 25.55 -11.44
C THR A 2 16.64 24.60 -10.31
N ILE A 3 17.49 24.20 -9.37
CA ILE A 3 17.11 23.21 -8.33
C ILE A 3 16.46 23.89 -7.11
N SER A 4 16.91 25.10 -6.75
CA SER A 4 16.48 25.80 -5.53
C SER A 4 15.02 26.27 -5.53
N ASN A 5 14.38 26.42 -6.68
CA ASN A 5 13.01 26.98 -6.79
C ASN A 5 11.90 25.91 -6.87
N ARG A 6 12.25 24.62 -6.98
CA ARG A 6 11.25 23.53 -7.02
C ARG A 6 10.99 22.92 -5.65
N ILE A 7 12.05 22.73 -4.85
CA ILE A 7 11.95 22.28 -3.46
C ILE A 7 11.10 23.26 -2.64
N THR A 8 11.19 24.56 -2.91
CA THR A 8 10.39 25.59 -2.24
C THR A 8 8.89 25.48 -2.49
N LYS A 9 8.45 25.07 -3.70
CA LYS A 9 7.01 24.98 -4.01
C LYS A 9 6.33 23.83 -3.29
N ILE A 10 6.96 22.65 -3.27
CA ILE A 10 6.39 21.50 -2.57
C ILE A 10 6.49 21.63 -1.05
N ALA A 11 7.57 22.24 -0.55
CA ALA A 11 7.69 22.57 0.87
C ALA A 11 6.60 23.55 1.30
N ALA A 12 6.37 24.63 0.53
CA ALA A 12 5.30 25.58 0.80
C ALA A 12 3.90 24.93 0.74
N LEU A 13 3.65 24.02 -0.23
CA LEU A 13 2.39 23.28 -0.30
C LEU A 13 2.15 22.40 0.94
N ARG A 14 3.19 21.75 1.46
CA ARG A 14 3.08 20.95 2.70
C ARG A 14 2.85 21.81 3.93
N GLU A 15 3.46 22.98 3.98
CA GLU A 15 3.30 23.92 5.09
C GLU A 15 1.88 24.51 5.13
N HIS A 16 1.28 24.78 3.96
CA HIS A 16 0.00 25.47 3.87
C HIS A 16 -1.23 24.56 3.70
N HIS A 17 -1.07 23.25 3.53
CA HIS A 17 -2.21 22.33 3.31
C HIS A 17 -2.17 21.10 4.21
N TYR A 18 -3.16 21.00 5.11
CA TYR A 18 -3.37 19.83 5.94
C TYR A 18 -3.63 18.59 5.06
N GLY A 19 -2.86 17.52 5.25
CA GLY A 19 -2.99 16.26 4.50
C GLY A 19 -1.99 16.04 3.36
N LEU A 20 -1.08 16.99 3.08
CA LEU A 20 -0.01 16.78 2.10
C LEU A 20 1.33 16.38 2.72
N ASP A 21 1.39 16.16 4.03
CA ASP A 21 2.59 15.70 4.74
C ASP A 21 3.11 14.35 4.21
N LYS A 22 2.20 13.48 3.74
CA LYS A 22 2.54 12.17 3.13
C LYS A 22 2.61 12.18 1.61
N LEU A 23 2.45 13.32 0.95
CA LEU A 23 2.59 13.39 -0.51
C LEU A 23 3.96 12.81 -0.91
N PRO A 24 4.08 11.87 -1.86
CA PRO A 24 5.37 11.33 -2.23
C PRO A 24 6.12 12.30 -3.14
N ALA A 25 7.47 12.25 -3.14
CA ALA A 25 8.28 13.01 -4.09
C ALA A 25 8.18 12.46 -5.52
N VAL A 26 7.87 11.15 -5.64
CA VAL A 26 7.76 10.44 -6.91
C VAL A 26 6.48 9.61 -6.89
N VAL A 27 5.69 9.69 -7.95
CA VAL A 27 4.51 8.85 -8.16
C VAL A 27 4.80 7.77 -9.18
N ARG A 28 4.22 6.59 -8.95
CA ARG A 28 4.25 5.47 -9.89
C ARG A 28 2.98 5.48 -10.72
N VAL A 29 3.11 5.72 -12.02
CA VAL A 29 2.03 5.59 -12.99
C VAL A 29 2.09 4.17 -13.56
N PRO A 30 1.07 3.32 -13.31
CA PRO A 30 1.08 1.94 -13.78
C PRO A 30 1.10 1.85 -15.31
N ALA A 31 1.58 0.72 -15.83
CA ALA A 31 1.50 0.42 -17.26
C ALA A 31 0.03 0.38 -17.72
N LEU A 32 -0.29 1.06 -18.82
CA LEU A 32 -1.66 1.13 -19.35
C LEU A 32 -1.68 1.27 -20.87
N ALA A 33 -2.51 0.46 -21.53
CA ALA A 33 -2.81 0.56 -22.97
C ALA A 33 -1.57 0.71 -23.87
N GLY A 34 -0.57 -0.16 -23.67
CA GLY A 34 0.68 -0.15 -24.45
C GLY A 34 1.72 0.88 -23.99
N ARG A 35 1.48 1.59 -22.89
CA ARG A 35 2.50 2.38 -22.20
C ARG A 35 3.12 1.58 -21.07
N ASP A 36 4.44 1.67 -20.96
CA ASP A 36 5.16 1.10 -19.84
C ASP A 36 4.85 1.85 -18.55
N GLU A 37 5.09 1.17 -17.45
CA GLU A 37 5.09 1.78 -16.13
C GLU A 37 6.16 2.87 -16.04
N THR A 38 5.81 3.98 -15.40
CA THR A 38 6.75 5.10 -15.21
C THR A 38 6.76 5.62 -13.78
N LEU A 39 7.94 6.03 -13.33
CA LEU A 39 8.13 6.78 -12.09
C LEU A 39 8.33 8.24 -12.45
N LYS A 40 7.47 9.12 -11.94
CA LYS A 40 7.48 10.55 -12.29
C LYS A 40 7.60 11.41 -11.03
N PRO A 41 8.49 12.43 -11.02
CA PRO A 41 8.51 13.43 -9.96
C PRO A 41 7.16 14.13 -9.87
N ILE A 42 6.61 14.25 -8.66
CA ILE A 42 5.28 14.83 -8.42
C ILE A 42 5.18 16.26 -8.97
N GLU A 43 6.29 17.00 -8.98
CA GLU A 43 6.38 18.38 -9.49
C GLU A 43 6.18 18.49 -11.01
N THR A 44 6.28 17.37 -11.71
CA THR A 44 6.12 17.27 -13.17
C THR A 44 5.01 16.33 -13.60
N SER A 45 4.29 15.74 -12.63
CA SER A 45 3.15 14.87 -12.88
C SER A 45 1.94 15.69 -13.30
N THR A 46 1.27 15.24 -14.36
CA THR A 46 -0.02 15.80 -14.77
C THR A 46 -1.15 15.28 -13.88
N VAL A 47 -2.33 15.90 -13.96
CA VAL A 47 -3.52 15.40 -13.24
C VAL A 47 -3.86 13.97 -13.66
N ASP A 48 -3.71 13.63 -14.94
CA ASP A 48 -3.91 12.26 -15.43
C ASP A 48 -2.89 11.28 -14.85
N ASP A 49 -1.61 11.67 -14.77
CA ASP A 49 -0.59 10.84 -14.10
C ASP A 49 -1.00 10.54 -12.65
N LEU A 50 -1.53 11.53 -11.93
CA LEU A 50 -2.00 11.36 -10.56
C LEU A 50 -3.24 10.46 -10.48
N ALA A 51 -4.18 10.59 -11.41
CA ALA A 51 -5.36 9.74 -11.48
C ALA A 51 -4.96 8.26 -11.67
N PHE A 52 -4.04 7.97 -12.57
CA PHE A 52 -3.53 6.61 -12.76
C PHE A 52 -2.69 6.11 -11.58
N ALA A 53 -1.86 6.97 -10.99
CA ALA A 53 -1.11 6.62 -9.78
C ALA A 53 -2.04 6.27 -8.61
N LEU A 54 -3.17 6.98 -8.48
CA LEU A 54 -4.18 6.70 -7.47
C LEU A 54 -4.83 5.33 -7.67
N LEU A 55 -5.16 4.95 -8.91
CA LEU A 55 -5.68 3.60 -9.19
C LEU A 55 -4.70 2.51 -8.74
N GLY A 56 -3.41 2.67 -9.04
CA GLY A 56 -2.38 1.74 -8.60
C GLY A 56 -2.20 1.70 -7.07
N LEU A 57 -2.37 2.84 -6.38
CA LEU A 57 -2.36 2.90 -4.91
C LEU A 57 -3.57 2.18 -4.29
N ILE A 58 -4.77 2.39 -4.84
CA ILE A 58 -6.01 1.73 -4.39
C ILE A 58 -5.90 0.21 -4.58
N GLU A 59 -5.36 -0.23 -5.72
CA GLU A 59 -5.14 -1.65 -5.97
C GLU A 59 -4.18 -2.27 -4.94
N ARG A 60 -3.03 -1.62 -4.69
CA ARG A 60 -2.07 -2.08 -3.67
C ARG A 60 -2.67 -2.08 -2.27
N SER A 61 -3.42 -1.04 -1.90
CA SER A 61 -4.14 -0.99 -0.63
C SER A 61 -5.12 -2.16 -0.51
N SER A 62 -5.87 -2.44 -1.57
CA SER A 62 -6.83 -3.56 -1.57
C SER A 62 -6.13 -4.91 -1.47
N ALA A 63 -4.99 -5.09 -2.12
CA ALA A 63 -4.18 -6.30 -1.99
C ALA A 63 -3.66 -6.48 -0.56
N LEU A 64 -3.15 -5.42 0.05
CA LEU A 64 -2.67 -5.45 1.43
C LEU A 64 -3.81 -5.79 2.41
N TYR A 65 -5.01 -5.24 2.23
CA TYR A 65 -6.15 -5.60 3.07
C TYR A 65 -6.54 -7.08 2.95
N ARG A 66 -6.49 -7.66 1.74
CA ARG A 66 -6.74 -9.10 1.55
C ARG A 66 -5.71 -9.96 2.26
N GLU A 67 -4.44 -9.55 2.21
CA GLU A 67 -3.36 -10.24 2.92
C GLU A 67 -3.53 -10.15 4.44
N ILE A 68 -3.79 -8.95 4.97
CA ILE A 68 -4.11 -8.75 6.39
C ILE A 68 -5.26 -9.65 6.83
N GLU A 69 -6.33 -9.70 6.04
CA GLU A 69 -7.50 -10.51 6.36
C GLU A 69 -7.18 -12.02 6.35
N ALA A 70 -6.40 -12.51 5.38
CA ALA A 70 -5.98 -13.90 5.35
C ALA A 70 -5.15 -14.28 6.59
N VAL A 71 -4.23 -13.40 7.01
CA VAL A 71 -3.43 -13.58 8.24
C VAL A 71 -4.31 -13.55 9.48
N ARG A 72 -5.27 -12.63 9.55
CA ARG A 72 -6.24 -12.55 10.66
C ARG A 72 -7.09 -13.81 10.76
N ILE A 73 -7.60 -14.32 9.64
CA ILE A 73 -8.40 -15.54 9.59
C ILE A 73 -7.62 -16.72 10.16
N ILE A 74 -6.38 -16.96 9.71
CA ILE A 74 -5.63 -18.12 10.21
C ILE A 74 -5.26 -17.97 11.69
N HIS A 75 -4.94 -16.76 12.14
CA HIS A 75 -4.73 -16.47 13.55
C HIS A 75 -5.97 -16.80 14.38
N ASP A 76 -7.14 -16.31 13.97
CA ASP A 76 -8.39 -16.48 14.72
C ASP A 76 -8.84 -17.96 14.74
N GLU A 77 -8.67 -18.69 13.63
CA GLU A 77 -8.95 -20.13 13.59
C GLU A 77 -8.01 -20.92 14.52
N ALA A 78 -6.72 -20.58 14.55
CA ALA A 78 -5.77 -21.21 15.48
C ALA A 78 -6.15 -20.94 16.94
N ARG A 79 -6.54 -19.71 17.28
CA ARG A 79 -7.01 -19.36 18.64
C ARG A 79 -8.27 -20.12 19.03
N LYS A 80 -9.25 -20.24 18.13
CA LYS A 80 -10.47 -21.04 18.36
C LYS A 80 -10.15 -22.52 18.57
N ALA A 81 -9.10 -23.02 17.93
CA ALA A 81 -8.57 -24.37 18.11
C ALA A 81 -7.72 -24.55 19.39
N GLY A 82 -7.54 -23.49 20.19
CA GLY A 82 -6.81 -23.56 21.46
C GLY A 82 -5.32 -23.23 21.38
N ALA A 83 -4.83 -22.73 20.24
CA ALA A 83 -3.43 -22.36 20.07
C ALA A 83 -2.97 -21.28 21.06
N LEU A 84 -1.80 -21.50 21.64
CA LEU A 84 -1.05 -20.58 22.50
C LEU A 84 -0.06 -19.76 21.67
N GLY A 85 0.50 -18.70 22.27
CA GLY A 85 1.24 -17.66 21.53
C GLY A 85 2.49 -18.14 20.79
N THR A 86 3.08 -19.27 21.18
CA THR A 86 4.27 -19.86 20.56
C THR A 86 3.97 -21.01 19.61
N ASP A 87 2.69 -21.37 19.44
CA ASP A 87 2.30 -22.51 18.62
C ASP A 87 2.34 -22.17 17.14
N ILE A 88 2.56 -23.19 16.30
CA ILE A 88 2.48 -23.06 14.85
C ILE A 88 1.00 -23.11 14.44
N ALA A 89 0.44 -21.95 14.11
CA ALA A 89 -0.98 -21.77 13.84
C ALA A 89 -1.53 -22.74 12.78
N ILE A 90 -0.77 -23.00 11.71
CA ILE A 90 -1.18 -23.91 10.63
C ILE A 90 -1.32 -25.35 11.15
N ASP A 91 -0.34 -25.83 11.91
CA ASP A 91 -0.32 -27.20 12.43
C ASP A 91 -1.50 -27.44 13.37
N VAL A 92 -1.80 -26.49 14.27
CA VAL A 92 -2.93 -26.58 15.19
C VAL A 92 -4.28 -26.61 14.44
N VAL A 93 -4.44 -25.76 13.41
CA VAL A 93 -5.67 -25.71 12.61
C VAL A 93 -5.86 -27.00 11.80
N ILE A 94 -4.80 -27.56 11.22
CA ILE A 94 -4.87 -28.85 10.48
C ILE A 94 -5.23 -29.98 11.44
N ALA A 95 -4.54 -30.11 12.57
CA ALA A 95 -4.82 -31.17 13.56
C ALA A 95 -6.26 -31.14 14.08
N THR A 96 -6.83 -29.94 14.25
CA THR A 96 -8.23 -29.77 14.69
C THR A 96 -9.24 -30.18 13.61
N LYS A 97 -8.89 -30.02 12.33
CA LYS A 97 -9.74 -30.43 11.20
C LYS A 97 -9.66 -31.93 10.92
N GLU A 98 -8.51 -32.57 11.15
CA GLU A 98 -8.30 -34.01 10.96
C GLU A 98 -8.77 -34.86 12.14
N GLY A 99 -8.81 -34.29 13.35
CA GLY A 99 -9.33 -34.94 14.56
C GLY A 99 -10.86 -34.97 14.68
N LYS A 100 -11.58 -34.62 13.62
CA LYS A 100 -13.05 -34.69 13.50
C LYS A 100 -13.49 -35.76 12.51
#